data_AF-A0A7J9JP46-F1
#
_entry.id   AF-A0A7J9JP46-F1
#
_cell.length_a   1.000
_cell.length_b   1.000
_cell.length_c   1.000
_cell.angle_alpha   90.00
_cell.angle_beta   90.00
_cell.angle_gamma   90.00
#
_symmetry.space_group_name_H-M   'P 1'
#
loop_
_entity.id
_entity.type
_entity.pdbx_description
1 polymer ?
#
loop_
_entity_poly.entity_id
_entity_poly.type
_entity_poly.pdbx_seq_one_letter_code
_entity_poly.pdbx_strand_id
1 'polypeptide(L)'
;MSKVEDWRKNADTHKMSPEEVRAAGLEGSKKPPGHHPGGVLHQRSKLPVSMTTMTIGGLLITAAIGYSVLYTRKKREASALDVAKVTTGIADPSDTRPRK
;
A
#
# COMPACT_ATOMS: atom_id res chain seq x y z
N MET A 1 -27.97 -36.48 22.37
CA MET A 1 -28.44 -35.16 22.84
C MET A 1 -27.43 -34.03 22.67
N SER A 2 -26.11 -34.29 22.55
CA SER A 2 -25.07 -33.23 22.58
C SER A 2 -25.02 -32.26 21.38
N LYS A 3 -25.38 -32.68 20.17
CA LYS A 3 -25.19 -31.86 18.95
C LYS A 3 -26.20 -30.72 18.79
N VAL A 4 -27.34 -30.78 19.49
CA VAL A 4 -28.45 -29.81 19.38
C VAL A 4 -28.20 -28.55 20.19
N GLU A 5 -27.29 -28.57 21.16
CA GLU A 5 -27.01 -27.44 22.05
C GLU A 5 -25.69 -26.71 21.72
N ASP A 6 -24.88 -27.25 20.80
CA ASP A 6 -23.58 -26.68 20.43
C ASP A 6 -23.68 -25.28 19.82
N TRP A 7 -24.82 -24.92 19.23
CA TRP A 7 -25.05 -23.56 18.69
C TRP A 7 -25.04 -22.49 19.79
N ARG A 8 -25.39 -22.85 21.05
CA ARG A 8 -25.41 -21.92 22.18
C ARG A 8 -24.02 -21.38 22.53
N LYS A 9 -22.96 -22.12 22.21
CA LYS A 9 -21.57 -21.72 22.47
C LYS A 9 -21.07 -20.63 21.53
N ASN A 10 -21.74 -20.43 20.39
CA ASN A 10 -21.36 -19.49 19.34
C ASN A 10 -22.45 -18.44 19.05
N ALA A 11 -23.48 -18.36 19.90
CA ALA A 11 -24.58 -17.43 19.73
C ALA A 11 -24.10 -15.97 19.88
N ASP A 12 -24.51 -15.10 18.96
CA ASP A 12 -24.20 -13.67 19.05
C ASP A 12 -25.08 -13.02 20.12
N THR A 13 -24.48 -12.73 21.27
CA THR A 13 -25.13 -12.09 22.42
C THR A 13 -24.93 -10.57 22.43
N HIS A 14 -24.28 -10.00 21.42
CA HIS A 14 -23.93 -8.57 21.41
C HIS A 14 -25.13 -7.63 21.26
N LYS A 15 -26.27 -8.14 20.77
CA LYS A 15 -27.53 -7.39 20.63
C LYS A 15 -28.61 -7.78 21.64
N MET A 16 -28.33 -8.73 22.52
CA MET A 16 -29.26 -9.16 23.57
C MET A 16 -29.03 -8.37 24.86
N SER A 17 -30.10 -8.14 25.62
CA SER A 17 -29.99 -7.63 26.98
C SER A 17 -29.36 -8.69 27.91
N PRO A 18 -28.68 -8.28 29.01
CA PRO A 18 -28.08 -9.22 29.95
C PRO A 18 -29.07 -10.24 30.54
N GLU A 19 -30.33 -9.84 30.70
CA GLU A 19 -31.40 -10.69 31.22
C GLU A 19 -31.79 -11.79 30.22
N GLU A 20 -31.90 -11.44 28.93
CA GLU A 20 -32.18 -12.39 27.85
C GLU A 20 -31.05 -13.40 27.65
N VAL A 21 -29.79 -12.96 27.78
CA VAL A 21 -28.62 -13.85 27.72
C VAL A 21 -28.64 -14.89 28.83
N ARG A 22 -29.03 -14.48 30.05
CA ARG A 22 -29.15 -15.37 31.21
C ARG A 22 -30.33 -16.34 31.04
N ALA A 23 -31.49 -15.85 30.58
CA ALA A 23 -32.66 -16.67 30.33
C ALA A 23 -32.42 -17.73 29.24
N ALA A 24 -31.62 -17.40 28.22
CA ALA A 24 -31.26 -18.31 27.14
C ALA A 24 -30.06 -19.23 27.46
N GLY A 25 -29.41 -19.07 28.61
CA GLY A 25 -28.23 -19.85 29.01
C GLY A 25 -27.00 -19.60 28.12
N LEU A 26 -26.86 -18.39 27.57
CA LEU A 26 -25.81 -18.02 26.61
C LEU A 26 -24.62 -17.30 27.26
N GLU A 27 -24.49 -17.37 28.59
CA GLU A 27 -23.44 -16.67 29.34
C GLU A 27 -22.02 -17.08 28.89
N GLY A 28 -21.83 -18.35 28.52
CA GLY A 28 -20.57 -18.86 27.97
C GLY A 28 -20.24 -18.38 26.54
N SER A 29 -21.21 -17.79 25.83
CA SER A 29 -21.04 -17.21 24.49
C SER A 29 -20.70 -15.71 24.52
N LYS A 30 -20.63 -15.11 25.72
CA LYS A 30 -20.32 -13.70 25.88
C LYS A 30 -18.86 -13.46 25.49
N LYS A 31 -18.63 -12.84 24.33
CA LYS A 31 -17.27 -12.46 23.92
C LYS A 31 -16.74 -11.38 24.87
N PRO A 32 -15.46 -11.46 25.28
CA PRO A 32 -14.87 -10.44 26.14
C PRO A 32 -14.92 -9.07 25.44
N PRO A 33 -15.36 -8.01 26.14
CA PRO A 33 -15.41 -6.67 25.57
C PRO A 33 -14.00 -6.26 25.11
N GLY A 34 -13.87 -5.86 23.84
CA GLY A 34 -12.60 -5.42 23.25
C GLY A 34 -11.85 -6.47 22.42
N HIS A 35 -12.28 -7.73 22.38
CA HIS A 35 -11.69 -8.74 21.48
C HIS A 35 -12.43 -8.76 20.14
N HIS A 36 -11.99 -7.89 19.21
CA HIS A 36 -12.45 -7.72 17.82
C HIS A 36 -13.34 -6.48 17.65
N PRO A 37 -12.77 -5.27 17.50
CA PRO A 37 -13.49 -4.21 16.82
C PRO A 37 -13.79 -4.74 15.42
N GLY A 38 -15.06 -5.01 15.11
CA GLY A 38 -15.47 -5.52 13.81
C GLY A 38 -14.86 -4.64 12.74
N GLY A 39 -13.93 -5.19 11.95
CA GLY A 39 -13.47 -4.50 10.75
C GLY A 39 -14.68 -4.27 9.86
N VAL A 40 -14.81 -3.08 9.28
CA VAL A 40 -15.82 -2.85 8.25
C VAL A 40 -15.60 -3.89 7.16
N LEU A 41 -16.66 -4.59 6.75
CA LEU A 41 -16.61 -5.53 5.65
C LEU A 41 -16.01 -4.79 4.43
N HIS A 42 -14.85 -5.26 3.93
CA HIS A 42 -14.00 -4.66 2.88
C HIS A 42 -12.99 -3.57 3.29
N GLN A 43 -12.89 -3.16 4.55
CA GLN A 43 -11.87 -2.19 4.98
C GLN A 43 -10.58 -2.88 5.41
N ARG A 44 -9.64 -3.00 4.48
CA ARG A 44 -8.31 -3.55 4.75
C ARG A 44 -7.45 -2.51 5.49
N SER A 45 -7.23 -2.68 6.80
CA SER A 45 -6.39 -1.78 7.60
C SER A 45 -4.91 -1.78 7.19
N LYS A 46 -4.43 -2.81 6.49
CA LYS A 46 -3.03 -2.96 6.06
C LYS A 46 -2.94 -3.29 4.57
N LEU A 47 -2.18 -2.49 3.83
CA LEU A 47 -1.85 -2.79 2.44
C LEU A 47 -1.02 -4.09 2.36
N PRO A 48 -1.10 -4.84 1.23
CA PRO A 48 -0.36 -6.09 1.06
C PRO A 48 1.17 -5.89 1.08
N VAL A 49 1.62 -4.65 0.88
CA VAL A 49 3.03 -4.27 0.81
C VAL A 49 3.23 -3.04 1.71
N SER A 50 4.37 -2.99 2.40
CA SER A 50 4.68 -1.83 3.25
C SER A 50 4.90 -0.58 2.39
N MET A 51 4.62 0.60 2.96
CA MET A 51 4.91 1.88 2.29
C MET A 51 6.39 1.98 1.88
N THR A 52 7.30 1.54 2.76
CA THR A 52 8.75 1.53 2.47
C THR A 52 9.08 0.70 1.24
N THR A 53 8.51 -0.49 1.12
CA THR A 53 8.73 -1.37 -0.03
C THR A 53 8.16 -0.76 -1.31
N MET A 54 6.98 -0.13 -1.25
CA MET A 54 6.41 0.59 -2.40
C MET A 54 7.31 1.75 -2.84
N THR A 55 7.82 2.55 -1.91
CA THR A 55 8.72 3.66 -2.22
C THR A 55 10.01 3.19 -2.87
N ILE A 56 10.66 2.16 -2.29
CA ILE A 56 11.88 1.58 -2.86
C ILE A 56 11.61 1.02 -4.26
N GLY A 57 10.52 0.27 -4.43
CA GLY A 57 10.13 -0.28 -5.74
C GLY A 57 9.89 0.81 -6.78
N GLY A 58 9.17 1.87 -6.43
CA GLY A 58 8.92 3.01 -7.31
C GLY A 58 10.20 3.74 -7.72
N LEU A 59 11.13 3.94 -6.78
CA LEU A 59 12.44 4.52 -7.07
C LEU A 59 13.26 3.66 -8.03
N LEU A 60 13.29 2.34 -7.81
CA LEU A 60 14.00 1.40 -8.69
C LEU A 60 13.44 1.40 -10.12
N ILE A 61 12.12 1.40 -10.26
CA ILE A 61 11.45 1.45 -11.57
C ILE A 61 11.80 2.77 -12.28
N THR A 62 11.72 3.89 -11.58
CA THR A 62 12.03 5.21 -12.13
C THR A 62 13.49 5.30 -12.59
N ALA A 63 14.43 4.80 -11.77
CA ALA A 63 15.84 4.78 -12.10
C ALA A 63 16.13 3.88 -13.32
N ALA A 64 15.50 2.70 -13.39
CA ALA A 64 15.66 1.79 -14.52
C ALA A 64 15.16 2.42 -15.82
N ILE A 65 13.95 3.01 -15.81
CA ILE A 65 13.40 3.72 -16.98
C ILE A 65 14.30 4.89 -17.37
N GLY A 66 14.68 5.73 -16.41
CA GLY A 66 15.56 6.88 -16.66
C GLY A 66 16.90 6.47 -17.26
N TYR A 67 17.52 5.41 -16.73
CA TYR A 67 18.76 4.86 -17.27
C TYR A 67 18.57 4.30 -18.68
N SER A 68 17.51 3.53 -18.93
CA SER A 68 17.21 2.98 -20.26
C SER A 68 16.98 4.07 -21.30
N VAL A 69 16.24 5.12 -20.96
CA VAL A 69 16.04 6.27 -21.85
C VAL A 69 17.36 6.96 -22.13
N LEU A 70 18.17 7.23 -21.10
CA LEU A 70 19.49 7.83 -21.29
C LEU A 70 20.36 6.94 -22.17
N TYR A 71 20.41 5.63 -21.92
CA TYR A 71 21.25 4.72 -22.69
C TYR A 71 20.83 4.63 -24.16
N THR A 72 19.53 4.53 -24.44
CA THR A 72 19.00 4.32 -25.80
C THR A 72 18.88 5.60 -26.62
N ARG A 73 18.68 6.76 -25.98
CA ARG A 73 18.39 8.03 -26.66
C ARG A 73 19.48 9.09 -26.48
N LYS A 74 20.53 8.82 -25.70
CA LYS A 74 21.65 9.77 -25.56
C LYS A 74 22.35 9.96 -26.90
N LYS A 75 22.26 11.18 -27.43
CA LYS A 75 23.13 11.63 -28.52
C LYS A 75 24.57 11.68 -28.00
N ARG A 76 25.50 10.99 -28.67
CA ARG A 76 26.93 11.01 -28.30
C ARG A 76 27.57 12.40 -28.46
N GLU A 77 26.99 13.22 -29.33
CA GLU A 77 27.49 14.56 -29.67
C GLU A 77 27.22 15.60 -28.56
N ALA A 78 26.09 15.45 -27.85
CA ALA A 78 25.66 16.38 -26.81
C ALA A 78 26.07 15.85 -25.42
N SER A 79 26.89 16.63 -24.72
CA SER A 79 27.23 16.32 -23.32
C SER A 79 26.04 16.63 -22.42
N ALA A 80 25.96 15.96 -21.27
CA ALA A 80 24.96 16.27 -20.25
C ALA A 80 25.05 17.74 -19.78
N LEU A 81 26.27 18.29 -19.76
CA LEU A 81 26.53 19.68 -19.42
C LEU A 81 26.00 20.65 -20.49
N ASP A 82 26.15 20.30 -21.77
CA ASP A 82 25.62 21.09 -22.88
C ASP A 82 24.08 21.12 -22.80
N VAL A 83 23.46 19.97 -22.55
CA VAL A 83 22.00 19.86 -22.34
C VAL A 83 21.56 20.69 -21.13
N ALA A 84 22.30 20.61 -20.01
CA ALA A 84 22.00 21.39 -18.81
C ALA A 84 22.03 22.89 -19.09
N LYS A 85 23.10 23.39 -19.73
CA LYS A 85 23.21 24.80 -20.14
C LYS A 85 22.08 25.24 -21.06
N VAL A 86 21.69 24.38 -22.01
CA VAL A 86 20.56 24.68 -22.92
C VAL A 86 19.26 24.76 -22.13
N THR A 87 19.01 23.82 -21.22
CA THR A 87 17.80 23.82 -20.39
C THR A 87 17.73 24.99 -19.40
N THR A 88 18.88 25.49 -18.92
CA THR A 88 18.94 26.65 -18.01
C THR A 88 19.08 27.98 -18.73
N GLY A 89 19.12 27.99 -20.07
CA GLY A 89 19.16 29.20 -20.89
C GLY A 89 20.51 29.93 -20.92
N ILE A 90 21.58 29.28 -20.47
CA ILE A 90 22.94 29.85 -20.42
C ILE A 90 23.88 29.28 -21.50
N ALA A 91 23.34 28.50 -22.43
CA ALA A 91 24.12 27.86 -23.48
C ALA A 91 24.63 28.88 -24.51
N ASP A 92 25.88 28.70 -24.93
CA ASP A 92 26.46 29.40 -26.07
C ASP A 92 26.23 28.59 -27.36
N PRO A 93 26.13 29.21 -28.55
CA PRO A 93 26.04 28.47 -29.83
C PRO A 93 27.18 27.45 -30.03
N SER A 94 28.34 27.67 -29.43
CA SER A 94 29.45 26.71 -29.44
C SER A 94 29.20 25.44 -28.61
N ASP A 95 28.28 25.45 -27.63
CA ASP A 95 27.91 24.30 -26.80
C ASP A 95 26.98 23.30 -27.53
N THR A 96 26.30 23.72 -28.60
CA THR A 96 25.31 22.88 -29.32
C THR A 96 25.74 22.46 -30.73
N ARG A 97 26.92 22.89 -31.19
CA ARG A 97 27.43 22.51 -32.51
C ARG A 97 27.90 21.04 -32.54
N PRO A 98 27.79 20.34 -33.69
CA PRO A 98 28.35 19.00 -33.85
C PRO A 98 29.85 19.00 -33.52
N ARG A 99 30.28 18.08 -32.65
CA ARG A 99 31.70 17.83 -32.38
C ARG A 99 32.26 16.95 -33.52
N LYS A 100 33.44 17.31 -34.03
CA LYS A 100 34.18 16.51 -35.02
C LYS A 100 34.74 15.25 -34.39
#